data_AF-A0A8H9H2R4-F1
#
_entry.id   AF-A0A8H9H2R4-F1
#
_cell.length_a   1.000
_cell.length_b   1.000
_cell.length_c   1.000
_cell.angle_alpha   90.00
_cell.angle_beta   90.00
_cell.angle_gamma   90.00
#
_symmetry.space_group_name_H-M   'P 1'
#
loop_
_entity.id
_entity.type
_entity.pdbx_description
1 polymer ?
#
loop_
_entity_poly.entity_id
_entity_poly.type
_entity_poly.pdbx_seq_one_letter_code
_entity_poly.pdbx_strand_id
1 'polypeptide(L)'
;MSFCVNLQQLRTFCEVATELSFTMAAKKLHYAQSSVTAQIRSLEEAVGAVLFDRRGRRIALTKAGTRLLPYAEMMLCIAEAAHKEVCEAVTAA
;
A
#
# COMPACT_ATOMS: atom_id res chain seq x y z
N MET A 1 -12.12 -17.81 -4.75
CA MET A 1 -11.03 -16.83 -4.52
C MET A 1 -11.63 -15.45 -4.65
N SER A 2 -11.93 -14.79 -3.53
CA SER A 2 -12.40 -13.41 -3.54
C SER A 2 -11.17 -12.51 -3.40
N PHE A 3 -10.79 -11.85 -4.49
CA PHE A 3 -9.74 -10.83 -4.48
C PHE A 3 -10.37 -9.53 -3.99
N CYS A 4 -10.11 -9.14 -2.74
CA CYS A 4 -10.57 -7.87 -2.18
C CYS A 4 -9.35 -7.08 -1.70
N VAL A 5 -8.84 -6.22 -2.58
CA VAL A 5 -7.76 -5.26 -2.30
C VAL A 5 -8.38 -3.86 -2.26
N ASN A 6 -7.99 -3.05 -1.28
CA ASN A 6 -8.41 -1.66 -1.19
C ASN A 6 -7.24 -0.67 -1.32
N LEU A 7 -7.55 0.59 -1.66
CA LEU A 7 -6.54 1.63 -1.86
C LEU A 7 -5.73 1.95 -0.58
N GLN A 8 -6.33 1.78 0.60
CA GLN A 8 -5.64 2.04 1.87
C GLN A 8 -4.51 1.02 2.11
N GLN A 9 -4.75 -0.26 1.81
CA GLN A 9 -3.75 -1.32 1.87
C GLN A 9 -2.62 -1.08 0.88
N LEU A 10 -2.94 -0.66 -0.35
CA LEU A 10 -1.94 -0.31 -1.37
C LEU A 10 -1.09 0.89 -0.93
N ARG A 11 -1.71 1.92 -0.36
CA ARG A 11 -1.00 3.09 0.18
C ARG A 11 -0.04 2.69 1.31
N THR A 12 -0.52 1.86 2.23
CA THR A 12 0.30 1.33 3.32
C THR A 12 1.46 0.48 2.79
N PHE A 13 1.22 -0.33 1.77
CA PHE A 13 2.26 -1.11 1.11
C PHE A 13 3.34 -0.24 0.47
N CYS A 14 2.96 0.77 -0.32
CA CYS A 14 3.92 1.68 -0.94
C CYS A 14 4.74 2.46 0.10
N GLU A 15 4.13 2.88 1.21
CA GLU A 15 4.87 3.57 2.27
C GLU A 15 5.87 2.63 2.98
N VAL A 16 5.47 1.39 3.30
CA VAL A 16 6.38 0.41 3.91
C VAL A 16 7.51 0.04 2.94
N ALA A 17 7.22 -0.05 1.64
CA ALA A 17 8.22 -0.28 0.59
C ALA A 17 9.23 0.87 0.47
N THR A 18 8.77 2.11 0.67
CA THR A 18 9.60 3.32 0.62
C THR A 18 10.49 3.44 1.86
N GLU A 19 9.92 3.24 3.04
CA GLU A 19 10.63 3.40 4.32
C GLU A 19 11.47 2.18 4.71
N LEU A 20 11.18 1.01 4.13
CA LEU A 20 11.70 -0.30 4.57
C LEU A 20 11.53 -0.50 6.09
N SER A 21 10.45 0.04 6.65
CA SER A 21 10.18 0.08 8.08
C SER A 21 8.69 0.25 8.36
N PHE A 22 8.08 -0.74 9.01
CA PHE A 22 6.67 -0.67 9.44
C PHE A 22 6.44 0.47 10.43
N THR A 23 7.41 0.74 11.31
CA THR A 23 7.29 1.80 12.32
C THR A 23 7.34 3.19 11.70
N MET A 24 8.23 3.42 10.73
CA MET A 24 8.32 4.71 10.05
C MET A 24 7.12 4.95 9.13
N ALA A 25 6.69 3.92 8.40
CA ALA A 25 5.47 3.98 7.60
C ALA A 25 4.23 4.30 8.46
N ALA A 26 4.11 3.67 9.63
CA ALA A 26 3.03 3.97 10.57
C ALA A 26 3.05 5.43 11.03
N LYS A 27 4.23 5.97 11.34
CA LYS A 27 4.37 7.39 11.72
C LYS A 27 3.94 8.32 10.58
N LYS A 28 4.39 8.07 9.35
CA LYS A 28 4.03 8.89 8.18
C LYS A 28 2.56 8.82 7.81
N LEU A 29 1.94 7.66 7.96
CA LEU A 29 0.50 7.47 7.70
C LEU A 29 -0.38 7.87 8.90
N HIS A 30 0.22 8.33 10.00
CA HIS A 30 -0.48 8.63 11.25
C HIS A 30 -1.30 7.44 11.79
N TYR A 31 -0.77 6.23 11.64
CA TYR A 31 -1.38 4.98 12.10
C TYR A 31 -0.58 4.36 13.25
N ALA A 32 -1.25 3.49 14.01
CA ALA A 32 -0.54 2.55 14.87
C ALA A 32 0.22 1.52 14.01
N GLN A 33 1.39 1.08 14.48
CA GLN A 33 2.19 0.07 13.78
C GLN A 33 1.45 -1.27 13.62
N SER A 34 0.58 -1.63 14.57
CA SER A 34 -0.31 -2.79 14.49
C SER A 34 -1.29 -2.68 13.31
N SER A 35 -1.83 -1.49 13.06
CA SER A 35 -2.72 -1.21 11.92
C SER A 35 -2.00 -1.39 10.58
N VAL A 36 -0.78 -0.87 10.45
CA VAL A 36 0.06 -1.07 9.25
C VAL A 36 0.33 -2.56 9.04
N THR A 37 0.71 -3.28 10.10
CA THR A 37 0.96 -4.72 10.02
C THR A 37 -0.28 -5.51 9.59
N ALA A 38 -1.44 -5.19 10.15
CA ALA A 38 -2.70 -5.83 9.80
C ALA A 38 -3.07 -5.57 8.33
N GLN A 39 -2.94 -4.33 7.86
CA GLN A 39 -3.23 -3.97 6.47
C GLN A 39 -2.30 -4.68 5.48
N ILE A 40 -0.99 -4.75 5.76
CA ILE A 40 -0.05 -5.51 4.92
C ILE A 40 -0.41 -6.99 4.93
N ARG A 41 -0.73 -7.57 6.09
CA ARG A 41 -1.10 -8.99 6.18
C ARG A 41 -2.37 -9.29 5.38
N SER A 42 -3.40 -8.45 5.49
CA SER A 42 -4.62 -8.61 4.69
C SER A 42 -4.35 -8.47 3.19
N LEU A 43 -3.43 -7.58 2.80
CA LEU A 43 -3.00 -7.47 1.41
C LEU A 43 -2.28 -8.74 0.95
N GLU A 44 -1.33 -9.26 1.73
CA GLU A 44 -0.60 -10.51 1.47
C GLU A 44 -1.56 -11.71 1.33
N GLU A 45 -2.60 -11.77 2.18
CA GLU A 45 -3.67 -12.76 2.11
C GLU A 45 -4.53 -12.61 0.83
N ALA A 46 -4.89 -11.38 0.46
CA ALA A 46 -5.71 -11.11 -0.73
C ALA A 46 -4.97 -11.42 -2.04
N VAL A 47 -3.67 -11.13 -2.12
CA VAL A 47 -2.83 -11.43 -3.30
C VAL A 47 -2.27 -12.86 -3.27
N GLY A 48 -2.37 -13.55 -2.14
CA GLY A 48 -1.88 -14.93 -1.95
C GLY A 48 -0.36 -15.06 -1.92
N ALA A 49 0.37 -13.98 -1.58
CA ALA A 49 1.83 -13.98 -1.57
C ALA A 49 2.38 -13.04 -0.48
N VAL A 50 3.52 -13.44 0.12
CA VAL A 50 4.28 -12.59 1.05
C VAL A 50 4.98 -11.49 0.24
N LEU A 51 4.80 -10.24 0.65
CA LEU A 51 5.30 -9.06 -0.07
C LEU A 51 6.58 -8.50 0.57
N PHE A 52 6.80 -8.74 1.85
CA PHE A 52 8.02 -8.32 2.57
C PHE A 52 8.77 -9.49 3.19
N ASP A 53 10.09 -9.52 2.98
CA ASP A 53 10.99 -10.38 3.74
C ASP A 53 11.41 -9.67 5.04
N ARG A 54 11.25 -10.38 6.16
CA ARG A 54 11.53 -9.92 7.52
C ARG A 54 12.58 -10.77 8.24
N ARG A 55 13.15 -11.77 7.57
CA ARG A 55 14.08 -12.74 8.18
C ARG A 55 15.50 -12.18 8.37
N GLY A 56 15.85 -11.14 7.62
CA GLY A 56 17.13 -10.45 7.76
C GLY A 56 17.14 -9.42 8.88
N ARG A 57 18.29 -8.75 9.08
CA ARG A 57 18.41 -7.57 9.97
C ARG A 57 17.60 -6.36 9.49
N ARG A 58 17.09 -6.38 8.26
CA ARG A 58 16.34 -5.30 7.61
C ARG A 58 15.16 -5.88 6.85
N ILE A 59 14.11 -5.08 6.74
CA ILE A 59 12.94 -5.38 5.91
C ILE A 59 13.33 -5.11 4.44
N ALA A 60 12.88 -5.99 3.54
CA ALA A 60 13.04 -5.82 2.10
C ALA A 60 11.79 -6.32 1.36
N LEU A 61 11.60 -5.88 0.12
CA LEU A 61 10.56 -6.45 -0.74
C LEU A 61 10.96 -7.86 -1.18
N THR A 62 9.98 -8.77 -1.22
CA THR A 62 10.12 -10.05 -1.92
C THR A 62 10.01 -9.85 -3.42
N LYS A 63 10.30 -10.90 -4.21
CA LYS A 63 10.04 -10.89 -5.66
C LYS A 63 8.58 -10.57 -6.00
N ALA A 64 7.63 -11.00 -5.17
CA ALA A 64 6.21 -10.67 -5.33
C ALA A 64 5.95 -9.19 -4.99
N GLY A 65 6.53 -8.68 -3.88
CA GLY A 65 6.47 -7.28 -3.51
C GLY A 65 7.01 -6.34 -4.60
N THR A 66 8.19 -6.64 -5.14
CA THR A 66 8.78 -5.86 -6.25
C THR A 66 7.90 -5.85 -7.50
N ARG A 67 7.19 -6.94 -7.78
CA ARG A 67 6.24 -7.00 -8.90
C ARG A 67 4.97 -6.21 -8.63
N LEU A 68 4.48 -6.18 -7.40
CA LEU A 68 3.26 -5.47 -7.03
C LEU A 68 3.46 -3.95 -6.99
N LEU A 69 4.63 -3.48 -6.56
CA LEU A 69 4.94 -2.05 -6.38
C LEU A 69 4.51 -1.13 -7.54
N PRO A 70 4.94 -1.35 -8.79
CA PRO A 70 4.54 -0.47 -9.89
C PRO A 70 3.02 -0.45 -10.14
N TYR A 71 2.32 -1.56 -9.90
CA TYR A 71 0.86 -1.60 -10.04
C TYR A 71 0.16 -0.87 -8.90
N ALA A 72 0.66 -1.00 -7.67
CA ALA A 72 0.12 -0.30 -6.51
C ALA A 72 0.24 1.23 -6.68
N GLU A 73 1.40 1.70 -7.14
CA GLU A 73 1.64 3.11 -7.44
C GLU A 73 0.72 3.62 -8.56
N MET A 74 0.56 2.85 -9.64
CA MET A 74 -0.33 3.21 -10.75
C MET A 74 -1.80 3.29 -10.31
N MET A 75 -2.28 2.34 -9.51
CA MET A 75 -3.66 2.33 -9.00
C MET A 75 -3.93 3.55 -8.11
N LEU A 76 -2.97 3.92 -7.24
CA LEU A 76 -3.10 5.11 -6.40
C LEU A 76 -3.10 6.39 -7.24
N CYS A 77 -2.21 6.49 -8.24
CA CYS A 77 -2.15 7.62 -9.15
C CYS A 77 -3.47 7.82 -9.91
N ILE A 78 -4.05 6.74 -10.45
CA ILE A 78 -5.35 6.79 -11.15
C ILE A 78 -6.46 7.21 -10.18
N ALA A 79 -6.48 6.68 -8.95
CA ALA A 79 -7.48 7.03 -7.96
C ALA A 79 -7.41 8.52 -7.57
N GLU A 80 -6.20 9.06 -7.41
CA GLU A 80 -5.97 10.48 -7.14
C GLU A 80 -6.39 11.36 -8.31
N ALA A 81 -6.04 10.97 -9.55
CA ALA A 81 -6.47 11.69 -10.75
C ALA A 81 -8.00 11.72 -10.88
N ALA A 82 -8.67 10.58 -10.69
CA ALA A 82 -10.12 10.50 -10.73
C ALA A 82 -10.79 11.38 -9.66
N HIS A 83 -10.26 11.38 -8.43
CA HIS A 83 -10.75 12.25 -7.37
C HIS A 83 -10.61 13.73 -7.74
N LYS A 84 -9.46 14.10 -8.31
CA LYS A 84 -9.19 15.48 -8.74
C LYS A 84 -10.15 15.93 -9.84
N GLU A 85 -10.33 15.13 -10.89
CA GLU A 85 -11.24 15.46 -11.99
C GLU A 85 -12.68 15.65 -11.50
N VAL A 86 -13.15 14.80 -10.58
CA VAL A 86 -14.49 14.94 -9.99
C VAL A 86 -14.60 16.22 -9.14
N CYS A 87 -13.59 16.52 -8.32
CA CYS A 87 -13.59 17.76 -7.53
C CYS A 87 -13.61 19.01 -8.41
N GLU A 88 -12.86 19.03 -9.52
CA GLU A 88 -12.84 20.15 -10.46
C GLU A 88 -14.17 20.31 -11.20
N ALA A 89 -14.82 19.21 -11.58
CA ALA A 89 -16.13 19.25 -12.21
C ALA A 89 -17.22 19.79 -11.26
N VAL A 90 -17.11 19.53 -9.95
CA VAL A 90 -18.06 20.00 -8.93
C VAL A 90 -17.85 21.48 -8.59
N THR A 91 -16.62 21.99 -8.59
CA THR A 91 -16.35 23.41 -8.29
C THR A 91 -16.58 24.35 -9.47
N ALA A 92 -16.66 23.83 -10.69
CA ALA A 92 -16.97 24.59 -11.89
C ALA A 92 -18.49 24.74 -12.17
N ALA A 93 -19.34 24.14 -11.34
CA ALA A 93 -20.81 24.20 -11.41
C ALA A 93 -21.37 25.06 -10.27
#